data_AF-A0A2H9Q1U1-F1
#
_entry.id   AF-A0A2H9Q1U1-F1
#
_cell.length_a   1.000
_cell.length_b   1.000
_cell.length_c   1.000
_cell.angle_alpha   90.00
_cell.angle_beta   90.00
_cell.angle_gamma   90.00
#
_symmetry.space_group_name_H-M   'P 1'
#
loop_
_entity.id
_entity.type
_entity.pdbx_description
1 polymer ?
#
loop_
_entity_poly.entity_id
_entity_poly.type
_entity_poly.pdbx_seq_one_letter_code
_entity_poly.pdbx_strand_id
1 'polypeptide(L)'
;MKRAKLSKHETKEKIQKFFIEIKNKTPKEIKKIKKISKNQKVPLKENKKLFCKDCLTPFKGNEKIRIKKDYKTIKCAICEKLKRIYLSKKLQTA
;
A
#
# COMPACT_ATOMS: atom_id res chain seq x y z
N MET A 1 27.14 -4.61 -16.30
CA MET A 1 26.56 -3.28 -15.94
C MET A 1 26.09 -3.30 -14.48
N LYS A 2 26.76 -2.57 -13.57
CA LYS A 2 26.31 -2.40 -12.17
C LYS A 2 24.97 -1.64 -12.20
N ARG A 3 23.86 -2.29 -11.82
CA ARG A 3 22.60 -1.58 -11.58
C ARG A 3 22.84 -0.59 -10.45
N ALA A 4 22.79 0.70 -10.74
CA ALA A 4 22.89 1.74 -9.71
C ALA A 4 21.87 1.43 -8.61
N LYS A 5 22.35 1.23 -7.39
CA LYS A 5 21.46 1.06 -6.23
C LYS A 5 20.80 2.42 -6.01
N LEU A 6 19.51 2.52 -6.32
CA LEU A 6 18.68 3.66 -5.93
C LEU A 6 18.94 3.99 -4.46
N SER A 7 19.17 5.27 -4.16
CA SER A 7 19.37 5.72 -2.79
C SER A 7 18.07 5.54 -1.99
N LYS A 8 18.19 5.54 -0.66
CA LYS A 8 16.99 5.52 0.22
C LYS A 8 16.09 6.73 -0.03
N HIS A 9 16.68 7.89 -0.35
CA HIS A 9 15.95 9.13 -0.61
C HIS A 9 15.15 9.03 -1.92
N GLU A 10 15.81 8.71 -3.03
CA GLU A 10 15.16 8.51 -4.33
C GLU A 10 14.07 7.44 -4.28
N THR A 11 14.29 6.39 -3.47
CA THR A 11 13.29 5.35 -3.29
C THR A 11 12.04 5.87 -2.58
N LYS A 12 12.18 6.73 -1.57
CA LYS A 12 11.04 7.36 -0.89
C LYS A 12 10.23 8.21 -1.86
N GLU A 13 10.89 9.06 -2.65
CA GLU A 13 10.23 9.91 -3.64
C GLU A 13 9.51 9.08 -4.70
N LYS A 14 10.17 8.04 -5.21
CA LYS A 14 9.58 7.12 -6.19
C LYS A 14 8.34 6.42 -5.65
N ILE A 15 8.38 5.99 -4.39
CA ILE A 15 7.21 5.42 -3.72
C ILE A 15 6.11 6.47 -3.60
N GLN A 16 6.40 7.67 -3.09
CA GLN A 16 5.40 8.73 -2.94
C GLN A 16 4.72 9.05 -4.28
N LYS A 17 5.50 9.31 -5.34
CA LYS A 17 4.98 9.56 -6.70
C LYS A 17 4.12 8.40 -7.21
N PHE A 18 4.56 7.15 -6.99
CA PHE A 18 3.80 5.97 -7.41
C PHE A 18 2.43 5.88 -6.72
N PHE A 19 2.35 6.22 -5.43
CA PHE A 19 1.13 6.07 -4.65
C PHE A 19 0.12 7.21 -4.86
N ILE A 20 0.53 8.37 -5.40
CA ILE A 20 -0.39 9.44 -5.83
C ILE A 20 -1.37 8.92 -6.89
N GLU A 21 -0.86 8.15 -7.86
CA GLU A 21 -1.65 7.62 -8.98
C GLU A 21 -2.08 6.16 -8.79
N ILE A 22 -2.09 5.63 -7.56
CA ILE A 22 -2.25 4.19 -7.30
C ILE A 22 -3.50 3.58 -7.94
N LYS A 23 -4.59 4.34 -8.07
CA LYS A 23 -5.86 3.88 -8.65
C LYS A 23 -5.71 3.41 -10.11
N ASN A 24 -4.74 3.96 -10.83
CA ASN A 24 -4.45 3.63 -12.22
C ASN A 24 -3.40 2.52 -12.37
N LYS A 25 -2.78 2.09 -11.28
CA LYS A 25 -1.70 1.09 -11.31
C LYS A 25 -2.24 -0.32 -11.27
N THR A 26 -1.50 -1.22 -11.89
CA THR A 26 -1.81 -2.65 -11.92
C THR A 26 -1.21 -3.39 -10.71
N PRO A 27 -1.73 -4.59 -10.36
CA PRO A 27 -1.13 -5.45 -9.34
C PRO A 27 0.36 -5.77 -9.59
N LYS A 28 0.75 -5.89 -10.87
CA LYS A 28 2.14 -6.14 -11.28
C LYS A 28 3.04 -4.97 -10.90
N GLU A 29 2.59 -3.74 -11.09
CA GLU A 29 3.33 -2.53 -10.72
C GLU A 29 3.43 -2.36 -9.20
N ILE A 30 2.34 -2.63 -8.48
CA ILE A 30 2.35 -2.63 -7.01
C ILE A 30 3.32 -3.70 -6.48
N LYS A 31 3.40 -4.87 -7.13
CA LYS A 31 4.40 -5.90 -6.80
C LYS A 31 5.83 -5.38 -7.01
N LYS A 32 6.09 -4.64 -8.10
CA LYS A 32 7.40 -4.02 -8.39
C LYS A 32 7.77 -3.00 -7.32
N ILE A 33 6.88 -2.07 -6.97
CA ILE A 33 7.20 -1.04 -5.97
C ILE A 33 7.39 -1.64 -4.57
N LYS A 34 6.59 -2.66 -4.21
CA LYS A 34 6.74 -3.40 -2.95
C LYS A 34 8.10 -4.11 -2.87
N LYS A 35 8.59 -4.67 -3.98
CA LYS A 35 9.93 -5.26 -4.05
C LYS A 35 11.03 -4.22 -3.87
N ILE A 36 10.92 -3.06 -4.52
CA ILE A 36 11.88 -1.95 -4.37
C ILE A 36 11.92 -1.46 -2.91
N SER A 37 10.75 -1.22 -2.32
CA SER A 37 10.60 -0.86 -0.91
C SER A 37 11.28 -1.86 0.04
N LYS A 38 11.08 -3.17 -0.17
CA LYS A 38 11.72 -4.23 0.63
C LYS A 38 13.25 -4.23 0.47
N ASN A 39 13.74 -4.14 -0.77
CA ASN A 39 15.17 -4.15 -1.06
C ASN A 39 15.92 -2.98 -0.42
N GLN A 40 15.30 -1.80 -0.39
CA GLN A 40 15.91 -0.57 0.14
C GLN A 40 15.59 -0.32 1.61
N LYS A 41 14.90 -1.26 2.28
CA LYS A 41 14.44 -1.15 3.67
C LYS A 41 13.62 0.14 3.93
N VAL A 42 12.86 0.59 2.93
CA VAL A 42 11.98 1.77 3.04
C VAL A 42 10.54 1.30 3.28
N PRO A 43 9.94 1.50 4.47
CA PRO A 43 8.61 1.00 4.77
C PRO A 43 7.51 1.77 4.03
N LEU A 44 6.52 1.06 3.49
CA LEU A 44 5.35 1.66 2.82
C LEU A 44 4.35 2.34 3.79
N LYS A 45 4.46 2.10 5.11
CA LYS A 45 3.58 2.68 6.16
C LYS A 45 2.09 2.70 5.73
N GLU A 46 1.48 3.88 5.69
CA GLU A 46 0.07 4.09 5.38
C GLU A 46 -0.30 3.75 3.94
N ASN A 47 0.65 3.80 3.01
CA ASN A 47 0.43 3.44 1.62
C ASN A 47 -0.01 1.97 1.48
N LYS A 48 0.33 1.11 2.45
CA LYS A 48 -0.19 -0.26 2.51
C LYS A 48 -1.71 -0.28 2.58
N LYS A 49 -2.38 0.73 3.15
CA LYS A 49 -3.85 0.82 3.28
C LYS A 49 -4.54 0.90 1.91
N LEU A 50 -3.88 1.45 0.89
CA LEU A 50 -4.44 1.79 -0.43
C LEU A 50 -4.60 0.60 -1.40
N PHE A 51 -4.09 -0.59 -1.08
CA PHE A 51 -4.21 -1.78 -1.93
C PHE A 51 -4.46 -3.04 -1.12
N CYS A 52 -4.96 -4.09 -1.78
CA CYS A 52 -5.16 -5.39 -1.16
C CYS A 52 -3.82 -6.10 -0.89
N LYS A 53 -3.62 -6.60 0.33
CA LYS A 53 -2.35 -7.24 0.72
C LYS A 53 -2.05 -8.53 -0.06
N ASP A 54 -3.10 -9.22 -0.49
CA ASP A 54 -3.06 -10.55 -1.10
C ASP A 54 -2.94 -10.45 -2.62
N CYS A 55 -3.92 -9.84 -3.29
CA CYS A 55 -3.93 -9.73 -4.75
C CYS A 55 -3.19 -8.49 -5.29
N LEU A 56 -2.74 -7.59 -4.41
CA LEU A 56 -2.04 -6.34 -4.78
C LEU A 56 -2.86 -5.39 -5.66
N THR A 57 -4.17 -5.60 -5.79
CA THR A 57 -5.07 -4.68 -6.50
C THR A 57 -5.23 -3.38 -5.71
N PRO A 58 -5.12 -2.21 -6.36
CA PRO A 58 -5.43 -0.94 -5.71
C PRO A 58 -6.91 -0.86 -5.36
N PHE A 59 -7.23 -0.21 -4.23
CA PHE A 59 -8.61 0.07 -3.90
C PHE A 59 -9.12 1.27 -4.69
N LYS A 60 -10.20 1.10 -5.44
CA LYS A 60 -10.75 2.11 -6.35
C LYS A 60 -11.96 2.87 -5.78
N GLY A 61 -12.50 2.42 -4.66
CA GLY A 61 -13.72 2.97 -4.06
C GLY A 61 -14.95 2.08 -4.26
N ASN A 62 -14.86 1.05 -5.09
CA ASN A 62 -15.94 0.10 -5.35
C ASN A 62 -15.95 -1.09 -4.36
N GLU A 63 -15.09 -1.05 -3.34
CA GLU A 63 -14.98 -2.10 -2.35
C GLU A 63 -16.09 -2.04 -1.31
N LYS A 64 -16.55 -3.21 -0.82
CA LYS A 64 -17.48 -3.24 0.32
C LYS A 64 -16.73 -2.81 1.58
N ILE A 65 -17.12 -1.65 2.10
CA ILE A 65 -16.54 -1.06 3.30
C ILE A 65 -17.54 -1.21 4.43
N ARG A 66 -17.09 -1.72 5.57
CA ARG A 66 -17.84 -1.73 6.82
C ARG A 66 -17.03 -1.04 7.90
N ILE A 67 -17.60 -0.02 8.54
CA ILE A 67 -17.00 0.68 9.68
C ILE A 67 -17.72 0.19 10.93
N LYS A 68 -16.97 -0.30 11.92
CA LYS A 68 -17.53 -0.75 13.21
C LYS A 68 -16.57 -0.36 14.34
N LYS A 69 -17.08 0.38 15.33
CA LYS A 69 -16.29 0.86 16.47
C LYS A 69 -14.99 1.52 15.99
N ASP A 70 -13.85 0.91 16.29
CA ASP A 70 -12.51 1.47 16.08
C ASP A 70 -11.81 0.98 14.82
N TYR A 71 -12.49 0.21 13.94
CA TYR A 71 -11.86 -0.29 12.72
C TYR A 71 -12.77 -0.28 11.50
N LYS A 72 -12.14 -0.02 10.36
CA LYS A 72 -12.69 -0.14 9.02
C LYS A 72 -12.29 -1.49 8.44
N THR A 73 -13.26 -2.27 8.01
CA THR A 73 -13.04 -3.51 7.25
C THR A 73 -13.33 -3.24 5.78
N ILE A 74 -12.36 -3.55 4.91
CA ILE A 74 -12.47 -3.42 3.46
C ILE A 74 -12.46 -4.84 2.89
N LYS A 75 -13.54 -5.23 2.20
CA LYS A 75 -13.56 -6.46 1.39
C LYS A 75 -13.07 -6.12 -0.01
N CYS A 76 -11.98 -6.78 -0.44
CA CYS A 76 -11.48 -6.58 -1.79
C CYS A 76 -12.53 -7.05 -2.80
N ALA A 77 -12.82 -6.23 -3.81
CA ALA A 77 -13.78 -6.58 -4.86
C ALA A 77 -13.30 -7.72 -5.77
N ILE A 78 -11.98 -7.96 -5.86
CA ILE A 78 -11.40 -8.98 -6.76
C ILE A 78 -11.20 -10.32 -6.06
N CYS A 79 -10.51 -10.35 -4.92
CA CYS A 79 -10.15 -11.60 -4.25
C CYS A 79 -10.99 -11.89 -2.99
N GLU A 80 -11.97 -11.03 -2.70
CA GLU A 80 -12.89 -11.15 -1.56
C GLU A 80 -12.26 -11.20 -0.17
N LYS A 81 -10.92 -11.10 -0.08
CA LYS A 81 -10.20 -11.07 1.19
C LYS A 81 -10.53 -9.80 1.96
N LEU A 82 -10.67 -9.98 3.26
CA LEU A 82 -10.97 -8.93 4.21
C LEU A 82 -9.68 -8.29 4.72
N LYS A 83 -9.70 -6.96 4.78
CA LYS A 83 -8.63 -6.17 5.34
C LYS A 83 -9.18 -5.26 6.43
N ARG A 84 -8.69 -5.43 7.64
CA ARG A 84 -9.02 -4.58 8.79
C ARG A 84 -8.00 -3.44 8.91
N ILE A 85 -8.49 -2.22 9.10
CA ILE A 85 -7.73 -0.99 9.28
C ILE A 85 -8.27 -0.30 10.54
N TYR A 86 -7.44 -0.16 11.58
CA TYR A 86 -7.82 0.55 12.79
C TYR A 86 -7.88 2.07 12.52
N LEU A 87 -8.93 2.71 13.00
CA LEU A 87 -9.24 4.14 12.86
C LEU A 87 -8.75 4.95 14.06
N SER A 88 -8.55 4.32 15.22
CA SER A 88 -8.14 5.02 16.43
C SER A 88 -6.73 5.61 16.30
N LYS A 89 -6.66 6.95 16.45
CA LYS A 89 -5.42 7.69 16.75
C LYS A 89 -4.99 7.32 18.18
N LYS A 90 -4.32 6.19 18.36
CA LYS A 90 -3.20 6.17 19.32
C LYS A 90 -1.95 6.32 18.48
N LEU A 91 -1.30 7.48 18.61
CA LEU A 91 0.03 7.73 18.10
C LEU A 91 0.88 6.48 18.36
N GLN A 92 1.26 5.77 17.30
CA GLN A 92 2.40 4.86 17.36
C GLN A 92 3.64 5.76 17.28
N THR A 93 3.88 6.50 18.36
CA THR A 93 5.10 7.27 18.60
C THR A 93 6.03 6.46 19.50
N ALA A 94 7.29 6.43 19.07
CA ALA A 94 8.49 5.82 19.67
C ALA A 94 8.57 4.29 19.56
#